data_AF-A0AB34AKI7-F1
#
_entry.id   AF-A0AB34AKI7-F1
#
_cell.length_a   1.000
_cell.length_b   1.000
_cell.length_c   1.000
_cell.angle_alpha   90.00
_cell.angle_beta   90.00
_cell.angle_gamma   90.00
#
_symmetry.space_group_name_H-M   'P 1'
#
loop_
_entity.id
_entity.type
_entity.pdbx_description
1 polymer ?
#
loop_
_entity_poly.entity_id
_entity_poly.type
_entity_poly.pdbx_seq_one_letter_code
_entity_poly.pdbx_strand_id
1 'polypeptide(L)' 'MLLKLGIIFIVFVINSIVTYYLTTNGTWVNLLLKSLSLSLIIVFIYNYVKLMITIKRQK' A
#
# COMPACT_ATOMS: atom_id res chain seq x y z
N MET A 1 10.04 12.38 1.66
CA MET A 1 10.14 10.96 1.23
C MET A 1 9.42 10.02 2.21
N LEU A 2 9.70 10.13 3.52
CA LEU A 2 8.94 9.43 4.59
C LEU A 2 7.44 9.73 4.61
N LEU A 3 7.03 11.00 4.46
CA LEU A 3 5.61 11.38 4.35
C LEU A 3 4.87 10.64 3.22
N LYS A 4 5.57 10.39 2.10
CA LYS A 4 5.00 9.69 0.95
C LYS A 4 4.74 8.21 1.25
N LEU A 5 5.64 7.55 2.00
CA LEU A 5 5.41 6.20 2.51
C LEU A 5 4.26 6.18 3.53
N GLY A 6 4.20 7.16 4.44
CA GLY A 6 3.12 7.27 5.42
C GLY A 6 1.75 7.37 4.78
N ILE A 7 1.60 8.17 3.73
CA ILE A 7 0.34 8.29 2.97
C ILE A 7 -0.02 6.98 2.28
N ILE A 8 0.93 6.30 1.63
CA ILE A 8 0.69 4.99 0.98
C ILE A 8 0.22 3.96 2.01
N PHE A 9 0.82 3.97 3.21
CA PHE A 9 0.45 3.09 4.30
C PHE A 9 -0.98 3.36 4.81
N ILE A 10 -1.35 4.63 4.99
CA ILE A 10 -2.71 5.01 5.41
C ILE A 10 -3.74 4.57 4.37
N VAL A 11 -3.48 4.81 3.07
CA VAL A 11 -4.35 4.38 1.97
C VAL A 11 -4.51 2.87 1.95
N PHE A 12 -3.43 2.12 2.22
CA PHE A 12 -3.48 0.67 2.32
C PHE A 12 -4.35 0.18 3.48
N VAL A 13 -4.24 0.80 4.66
CA VAL A 13 -5.07 0.47 5.83
C VAL A 13 -6.55 0.72 5.54
N ILE A 14 -6.89 1.87 4.95
CA ILE A 14 -8.27 2.20 4.56
C ILE A 14 -8.78 1.17 3.55
N ASN A 15 -7.98 0.83 2.53
CA ASN A 15 -8.37 -0.14 1.53
C ASN A 15 -8.64 -1.52 2.14
N SER A 16 -7.82 -1.94 3.11
CA SER A 16 -7.99 -3.21 3.83
C SER A 16 -9.26 -3.20 4.68
N ILE A 17 -9.57 -2.10 5.37
CA ILE A 17 -10.79 -1.96 6.18
C ILE A 17 -12.03 -2.01 5.27
N VAL A 18 -12.03 -1.26 4.17
CA VAL A 18 -13.14 -1.26 3.21
C VAL A 18 -13.33 -2.64 2.59
N THR A 19 -12.25 -3.34 2.23
CA THR A 19 -12.34 -4.71 1.71
C THR A 19 -13.00 -5.64 2.72
N TYR A 20 -12.60 -5.56 3.99
CA TYR A 20 -13.09 -6.48 5.01
C TYR A 20 -14.54 -6.21 5.45
N TYR A 21 -14.90 -4.95 5.65
CA TYR A 21 -16.20 -4.57 6.20
C TYR A 21 -17.26 -4.29 5.14
N LEU A 22 -16.86 -3.81 3.96
CA LEU A 22 -17.78 -3.34 2.93
C LEU A 22 -17.94 -4.32 1.76
N THR A 23 -17.09 -5.34 1.63
CA THR A 23 -17.17 -6.28 0.51
C THR A 23 -17.31 -7.73 0.92
N THR A 24 -18.21 -8.43 0.24
CA THR A 24 -18.45 -9.86 0.42
C THR A 24 -17.47 -10.69 -0.41
N ASN A 25 -16.99 -11.78 0.17
CA ASN A 25 -16.10 -12.71 -0.51
C ASN A 25 -16.74 -13.26 -1.80
N GLY A 26 -16.02 -13.20 -2.92
CA GLY A 26 -16.49 -13.61 -4.24
C GLY A 26 -17.07 -12.50 -5.12
N THR A 27 -17.26 -11.28 -4.61
CA THR A 27 -17.69 -10.14 -5.45
C THR A 27 -16.52 -9.57 -6.27
N TRP A 28 -16.85 -9.03 -7.46
CA TRP A 28 -15.88 -8.37 -8.34
C TRP A 28 -15.14 -7.23 -7.64
N VAL A 29 -15.85 -6.49 -6.77
CA VAL A 29 -15.27 -5.39 -5.98
C VAL A 29 -14.23 -5.89 -4.99
N ASN A 30 -14.46 -7.01 -4.29
CA ASN A 30 -13.47 -7.61 -3.38
C ASN A 30 -12.19 -8.03 -4.12
N LEU A 31 -12.30 -8.64 -5.29
CA LEU A 31 -11.14 -9.02 -6.11
C LEU A 31 -10.34 -7.79 -6.58
N LEU A 32 -11.04 -6.72 -6.96
CA LEU A 32 -10.44 -5.45 -7.32
C LEU A 32 -9.68 -4.82 -6.16
N LEU A 33 -10.30 -4.73 -4.98
CA LEU A 33 -9.67 -4.16 -3.79
C LEU A 33 -8.50 -5.01 -3.29
N LYS A 34 -8.58 -6.35 -3.38
CA LYS A 34 -7.44 -7.24 -3.10
C LYS A 34 -6.28 -6.99 -4.05
N SER A 35 -6.55 -6.85 -5.34
CA SER A 35 -5.53 -6.52 -6.36
C SER A 35 -4.93 -5.14 -6.11
N LEU A 36 -5.75 -4.18 -5.67
CA LEU A 36 -5.33 -2.82 -5.33
C LEU A 36 -4.42 -2.80 -4.08
N SER A 37 -4.76 -3.56 -3.06
CA SER A 37 -3.89 -3.79 -1.89
C SER A 37 -2.54 -4.37 -2.29
N LEU A 38 -2.53 -5.33 -3.22
CA LEU A 38 -1.30 -5.95 -3.71
C LEU A 38 -0.41 -4.94 -4.46
N SER A 39 -1.01 -4.11 -5.32
CA SER A 39 -0.33 -3.02 -6.03
C SER A 39 0.25 -1.98 -5.06
N LEU A 40 -0.52 -1.57 -4.04
CA LEU A 40 -0.07 -0.63 -3.01
C LEU A 40 1.16 -1.15 -2.24
N ILE A 41 1.22 -2.46 -1.96
CA ILE A 41 2.39 -3.10 -1.34
C ILE A 41 3.63 -2.99 -2.24
N ILE A 42 3.50 -3.20 -3.55
CA ILE A 42 4.62 -3.09 -4.50
C ILE A 42 5.14 -1.65 -4.52
N VAL A 43 4.24 -0.67 -4.61
CA VAL A 43 4.60 0.76 -4.61
C VAL A 43 5.23 1.18 -3.28
N PHE A 44 4.79 0.58 -2.17
CA PHE A 44 5.37 0.81 -0.85
C PHE A 44 6.81 0.28 -0.78
N ILE A 45 7.05 -0.97 -1.20
CA ILE A 45 8.38 -1.58 -1.23
C ILE A 45 9.33 -0.77 -2.10
N TYR A 46 8.90 -0.37 -3.30
CA TYR A 46 9.72 0.46 -4.19
C TYR A 46 10.15 1.78 -3.54
N ASN A 47 9.20 2.50 -2.93
CA ASN A 47 9.52 3.74 -2.23
C ASN A 47 10.39 3.52 -0.99
N TYR A 48 10.21 2.40 -0.28
CA TYR A 48 11.03 2.02 0.87
C TYR A 48 12.49 1.74 0.47
N VAL A 49 12.71 0.94 -0.57
CA VAL A 49 14.06 0.64 -1.07
C VAL A 49 14.74 1.94 -1.53
N LYS A 50 14.03 2.79 -2.27
CA LYS A 50 14.55 4.09 -2.70
C LYS A 50 14.94 4.97 -1.51
N LEU A 51 14.14 4.95 -0.45
CA LEU A 51 14.41 5.67 0.79
C LEU A 51 15.65 5.11 1.52
N MET A 52 15.78 3.78 1.65
CA MET A 52 16.97 3.16 2.24
C MET A 52 18.25 3.50 1.46
N ILE A 53 18.21 3.48 0.12
CA ILE A 53 19.35 3.87 -0.72
C ILE A 53 19.71 5.35 -0.47
N THR A 54 18.70 6.21 -0.37
CA THR A 54 18.91 7.65 -0.12
C THR A 54 19.55 7.87 1.25
N ILE A 55 19.08 7.17 2.29
CA ILE A 55 19.67 7.24 3.64
C ILE A 55 21.10 6.72 3.65
N LYS A 56 21.37 5.58 2.98
CA LYS A 56 22.73 5.03 2.87
C LYS A 56 23.70 5.94 2.12
N ARG A 57 23.21 6.75 1.18
CA ARG A 57 24.02 7.68 0.38
C ARG A 57 24.27 9.03 1.08
N GLN A 58 23.45 9.36 2.06
CA GLN A 58 23.57 10.56 2.91
C GLN A 58 24.38 10.29 4.20
N LYS A 59 24.84 9.05 4.39
CA LYS A 59 25.66 8.59 5.52
C LYS A 59 27.05 8.25 5.01
#